data_AF-N1PBI5-F1
#
_entry.id   AF-N1PBI5-F1
#
_cell.length_a   1.000
_cell.length_b   1.000
_cell.length_c   1.000
_cell.angle_alpha   90.00
_cell.angle_beta   90.00
_cell.angle_gamma   90.00
#
_symmetry.space_group_name_H-M   'P 1'
#
loop_
_entity.id
_entity.type
_entity.pdbx_description
1 polymer ?
#
loop_
_entity_poly.entity_id
_entity_poly.type
_entity_poly.pdbx_seq_one_letter_code
_entity_poly.pdbx_strand_id
1 'polypeptide(L)'
;MDACLLDRLELLVHLDLNRYRRHYTCFCTAKGRRHREYFAVTNECARENIKLSHNFLVNYLPYAADGSLKPIWHLHIERVLLRYEGAEDYASRRDMWQRITTNVTVID
;
A
#
# COMPACT_ATOMS: atom_id res chain seq x y z
N MET A 1 18.26 0.85 -5.94
CA MET A 1 17.03 0.72 -5.14
C MET A 1 17.25 -0.48 -4.24
N ASP A 2 17.13 -0.31 -2.92
CA ASP A 2 17.36 -1.40 -1.95
C ASP A 2 16.36 -2.54 -2.22
N ALA A 3 16.84 -3.78 -2.35
CA ALA A 3 15.98 -4.94 -2.62
C ALA A 3 14.91 -5.10 -1.52
N CYS A 4 15.27 -4.76 -0.28
CA CYS A 4 14.36 -4.76 0.86
C CYS A 4 13.20 -3.76 0.72
N LEU A 5 13.47 -2.60 0.08
CA LEU A 5 12.44 -1.58 -0.16
C LEU A 5 11.43 -2.04 -1.21
N LEU A 6 11.90 -2.69 -2.28
CA LEU A 6 11.05 -3.22 -3.34
C LEU A 6 10.13 -4.33 -2.82
N ASP A 7 10.65 -5.26 -2.04
CA ASP A 7 9.86 -6.34 -1.44
C ASP A 7 8.79 -5.80 -0.48
N ARG A 8 9.15 -4.80 0.34
CA ARG A 8 8.21 -4.12 1.25
C ARG A 8 7.14 -3.33 0.49
N LEU A 9 7.53 -2.67 -0.60
CA LEU A 9 6.60 -1.93 -1.45
C LEU A 9 5.60 -2.88 -2.11
N GLU A 10 6.07 -3.98 -2.68
CA GLU A 10 5.21 -5.01 -3.29
C GLU A 10 4.25 -5.58 -2.26
N LEU A 11 4.75 -5.97 -1.08
CA LEU A 11 3.91 -6.48 0.01
C LEU A 11 2.84 -5.47 0.43
N LEU A 12 3.22 -4.20 0.62
CA LEU A 12 2.30 -3.15 1.06
C LEU A 12 1.21 -2.88 0.01
N VAL A 13 1.58 -2.83 -1.27
CA VAL A 13 0.63 -2.65 -2.37
C VAL A 13 -0.30 -3.86 -2.49
N HIS A 14 0.20 -5.09 -2.30
CA HIS A 14 -0.62 -6.30 -2.28
C HIS A 14 -1.60 -6.33 -1.10
N LEU A 15 -1.16 -5.94 0.08
CA LEU A 15 -2.02 -5.84 1.27
C LEU A 15 -3.10 -4.79 1.08
N ASP A 16 -2.74 -3.60 0.56
CA ASP A 16 -3.72 -2.59 0.24
C ASP A 16 -4.69 -3.16 -0.79
N LEU A 17 -4.23 -3.57 -1.96
CA LEU A 17 -5.11 -4.04 -3.04
C LEU A 17 -5.75 -5.41 -2.82
N ASN A 18 -5.57 -6.06 -1.66
CA ASN A 18 -5.99 -7.45 -1.41
C ASN A 18 -7.48 -7.71 -1.73
N ARG A 19 -8.38 -6.76 -1.45
CA ARG A 19 -9.80 -6.92 -1.78
C ARG A 19 -10.11 -6.93 -3.29
N TYR A 20 -9.22 -6.34 -4.09
CA TYR A 20 -9.32 -6.33 -5.54
C TYR A 20 -8.56 -7.50 -6.17
N ARG A 21 -7.88 -8.32 -5.36
CA ARG A 21 -7.13 -9.48 -5.81
C ARG A 21 -8.09 -10.51 -6.42
N ARG A 22 -7.75 -10.96 -7.63
CA ARG A 22 -8.44 -12.03 -8.33
C ARG A 22 -7.45 -13.16 -8.58
N HIS A 23 -7.82 -14.33 -8.07
CA HIS A 23 -7.12 -15.59 -8.32
C HIS A 23 -7.61 -16.15 -9.65
N TYR A 24 -7.12 -15.61 -10.75
CA TYR A 24 -7.32 -16.20 -12.08
C TYR A 24 -6.08 -15.94 -12.93
N THR A 25 -5.79 -16.89 -13.83
CA THR A 25 -4.76 -16.72 -14.85
C THR A 25 -5.17 -15.63 -15.82
N CYS A 26 -4.78 -14.40 -15.54
CA CYS A 26 -4.83 -13.34 -16.54
C CYS A 26 -3.79 -13.68 -17.62
N PHE A 27 -4.25 -13.81 -18.86
CA PHE A 27 -3.36 -13.85 -20.02
C PHE A 27 -3.02 -12.41 -20.38
N CYS A 28 -1.84 -11.95 -19.97
CA CYS A 28 -1.37 -10.64 -20.37
C CYS A 28 -0.87 -10.73 -21.82
N THR A 29 -1.74 -10.38 -22.78
CA THR A 29 -1.45 -10.42 -24.22
C THR A 29 -0.20 -9.62 -24.59
N ALA A 30 0.10 -8.55 -23.85
CA ALA A 30 1.28 -7.71 -24.07
C ALA A 30 2.62 -8.38 -23.73
N LYS A 31 2.64 -9.44 -22.92
CA LYS A 31 3.89 -10.10 -22.47
C LYS A 31 3.91 -11.61 -22.65
N GLY A 32 2.86 -12.22 -23.20
CA GLY A 32 2.74 -13.67 -23.35
C GLY A 32 2.82 -14.46 -22.03
N ARG A 33 2.70 -13.77 -20.88
CA ARG A 33 2.82 -14.36 -19.54
C ARG A 33 1.44 -14.55 -18.92
N ARG A 34 1.25 -15.71 -18.27
CA ARG A 34 0.13 -15.96 -17.36
C ARG A 34 0.48 -15.38 -16.01
N HIS A 35 -0.28 -14.42 -15.53
CA HIS A 35 -0.15 -13.96 -14.15
C HIS A 35 -0.90 -14.94 -13.25
N ARG A 36 -0.31 -15.32 -12.11
CA ARG A 36 -0.98 -16.18 -11.12
C ARG A 36 -2.10 -15.44 -10.37
N GLU A 37 -2.07 -14.12 -10.44
CA GLU A 37 -3.02 -13.20 -9.86
C GLU A 37 -3.06 -11.89 -10.63
N TYR A 38 -4.14 -11.14 -10.47
CA TYR A 38 -4.22 -9.75 -10.89
C TYR A 38 -5.11 -8.97 -9.93
N PHE A 39 -4.98 -7.65 -9.94
CA PHE A 39 -5.82 -6.76 -9.17
C PHE A 39 -6.83 -6.09 -10.11
N ALA A 40 -8.11 -6.19 -9.79
CA ALA A 40 -9.21 -5.59 -10.56
C ALA A 40 -9.31 -4.08 -10.30
N VAL A 41 -8.25 -3.35 -10.68
CA VAL A 41 -8.12 -1.89 -10.55
C VAL A 41 -7.65 -1.27 -11.86
N THR A 42 -7.90 0.02 -12.06
CA THR A 42 -7.39 0.74 -13.22
C THR A 42 -5.88 0.92 -13.13
N ASN A 43 -5.21 1.13 -14.27
CA ASN A 43 -3.77 1.44 -14.30
C ASN A 43 -3.43 2.72 -13.51
N GLU A 44 -4.33 3.70 -13.52
CA GLU A 44 -4.19 4.94 -12.75
C GLU A 44 -4.20 4.65 -11.25
N CYS A 45 -5.19 3.88 -10.79
CA CYS A 45 -5.30 3.40 -9.41
C CYS A 45 -4.04 2.65 -8.98
N ALA A 46 -3.56 1.70 -9.78
CA ALA A 46 -2.34 0.95 -9.47
C ALA A 46 -1.11 1.87 -9.33
N ARG A 47 -0.92 2.82 -10.24
CA ARG A 47 0.22 3.76 -10.20
C ARG A 47 0.20 4.65 -8.97
N GLU A 48 -0.96 5.19 -8.64
CA GLU A 48 -1.12 6.03 -7.47
C GLU A 48 -0.92 5.26 -6.16
N ASN A 49 -1.42 4.02 -6.08
CA ASN A 49 -1.23 3.19 -4.89
C ASN A 49 0.25 2.86 -4.65
N ILE A 50 0.98 2.57 -5.74
CA ILE A 50 2.45 2.43 -5.70
C ILE A 50 3.10 3.73 -5.22
N LYS A 51 2.69 4.90 -5.75
CA LYS A 51 3.25 6.19 -5.33
C LYS A 51 3.01 6.48 -3.84
N LEU A 52 1.80 6.25 -3.34
CA LEU A 52 1.44 6.46 -1.93
C LEU A 52 2.24 5.53 -1.02
N SER A 53 2.28 4.24 -1.36
CA SER A 53 3.03 3.22 -0.61
C SER A 53 4.53 3.52 -0.60
N HIS A 54 5.09 3.92 -1.74
CA HIS A 54 6.50 4.30 -1.85
C HIS A 54 6.81 5.56 -1.02
N ASN A 55 5.96 6.59 -1.12
CA ASN A 55 6.09 7.81 -0.33
C ASN A 55 6.09 7.49 1.18
N PHE A 56 5.14 6.65 1.62
CA PHE A 56 5.09 6.17 3.00
C PHE A 56 6.39 5.49 3.43
N LEU A 57 6.91 4.57 2.63
CA LEU A 57 8.15 3.84 2.98
C LEU A 57 9.38 4.74 3.05
N VAL A 58 9.55 5.64 2.07
CA VAL A 58 10.77 6.45 1.93
C VAL A 58 10.79 7.63 2.89
N ASN A 59 9.69 8.36 3.03
CA ASN A 59 9.68 9.60 3.79
C ASN A 59 9.41 9.40 5.28
N TYR A 60 8.84 8.26 5.67
CA TYR A 60 8.42 8.02 7.05
C TYR A 60 9.13 6.86 7.73
N LEU A 61 9.90 6.06 6.97
CA LEU A 61 10.69 4.92 7.42
C LEU A 61 9.96 4.11 8.51
N PRO A 62 8.79 3.54 8.18
CA PRO A 62 7.84 3.09 9.19
C PRO A 62 8.26 1.79 9.88
N TYR A 63 9.26 1.11 9.34
CA TYR A 63 9.79 -0.14 9.85
C TYR A 63 11.12 0.07 10.58
N ALA A 64 11.36 -0.71 11.62
CA ALA A 64 12.66 -0.81 12.28
C ALA A 64 13.62 -1.70 11.48
N ALA A 65 14.87 -1.81 11.95
CA ALA A 65 15.92 -2.60 11.29
C ALA A 65 15.58 -4.10 11.24
N ASP A 66 14.83 -4.60 12.21
CA ASP A 66 14.32 -5.98 12.28
C ASP A 66 13.10 -6.23 11.36
N GLY A 67 12.61 -5.19 10.68
CA GLY A 67 11.43 -5.27 9.82
C GLY A 67 10.09 -5.16 10.54
N SER A 68 10.07 -4.98 11.86
CA SER A 68 8.85 -4.70 12.62
C SER A 68 8.33 -3.29 12.32
N LEU A 69 7.01 -3.10 12.34
CA LEU A 69 6.41 -1.78 12.21
C LEU A 69 6.65 -1.00 13.51
N LYS A 70 7.18 0.22 13.43
CA LYS A 70 7.46 1.04 14.63
C LYS A 70 6.13 1.33 15.36
N PRO A 71 6.13 1.35 16.72
CA PRO A 71 4.90 1.52 17.51
C PRO A 71 4.07 2.76 17.15
N ILE A 72 4.72 3.87 16.79
CA ILE A 72 4.04 5.10 16.36
C ILE A 72 3.14 4.86 15.13
N TRP A 73 3.58 4.02 14.20
CA TRP A 73 2.83 3.68 13.00
C TRP A 73 1.72 2.67 13.28
N HIS A 74 1.92 1.75 14.21
CA HIS A 74 0.83 0.90 14.71
C HIS A 74 -0.33 1.74 15.23
N LEU A 75 -0.04 2.65 16.17
CA LEU A 75 -1.06 3.52 16.77
C LEU A 75 -1.71 4.45 15.75
N HIS A 76 -0.92 5.01 14.83
CA HIS A 76 -1.44 5.94 13.83
C HIS A 76 -2.33 5.22 12.81
N ILE A 77 -1.90 4.08 12.28
CA ILE A 77 -2.68 3.29 11.32
C ILE A 77 -3.96 2.78 11.98
N GLU A 78 -3.91 2.24 13.20
CA GLU A 78 -5.12 1.82 13.92
C GLU A 78 -6.11 2.97 14.11
N ARG A 79 -5.63 4.16 14.50
CA ARG A 79 -6.48 5.35 14.65
C ARG A 79 -7.14 5.77 13.34
N VAL A 80 -6.43 5.67 12.21
CA VAL A 80 -7.02 5.97 10.91
C VAL A 80 -8.02 4.88 10.52
N LEU A 81 -7.67 3.60 10.65
CA LEU A 81 -8.54 2.48 10.30
C LEU A 81 -9.84 2.45 11.12
N LEU A 82 -9.78 2.73 12.42
CA LEU A 82 -10.95 2.84 13.29
C LEU A 82 -11.91 3.97 12.88
N ARG A 83 -11.39 5.00 12.19
CA ARG A 83 -12.19 6.11 11.64
C ARG A 83 -12.69 5.84 10.22
N TYR A 84 -12.21 4.78 9.58
CA TYR A 84 -12.57 4.35 8.22
C TYR A 84 -13.20 2.95 8.27
N GLU A 85 -14.28 2.80 9.03
CA GLU A 85 -15.23 1.73 8.73
C GLU A 85 -15.79 1.97 7.32
N GLY A 86 -15.47 1.09 6.37
CA GLY A 86 -16.08 1.13 5.04
C GLY A 86 -15.36 1.95 3.98
N ALA A 87 -14.02 1.96 3.95
CA ALA A 87 -13.28 2.51 2.79
C ALA A 87 -13.46 1.64 1.54
N GLU A 88 -14.68 1.30 1.11
CA GLU A 88 -15.02 0.29 0.11
C GLU A 88 -14.53 0.63 -1.31
N ASP A 89 -14.35 1.92 -1.59
CA ASP A 89 -13.86 2.42 -2.86
C ASP A 89 -12.43 2.95 -2.79
N TYR A 90 -11.89 3.24 -3.97
CA TYR A 90 -10.53 3.71 -4.13
C TYR A 90 -10.32 5.14 -3.62
N ALA A 91 -11.33 6.01 -3.70
CA ALA A 91 -11.22 7.39 -3.25
C ALA A 91 -11.09 7.45 -1.72
N SER A 92 -11.88 6.65 -1.00
CA SER A 92 -11.77 6.53 0.46
C SER A 92 -10.38 6.03 0.89
N ARG A 93 -9.76 5.14 0.11
CA ARG A 93 -8.39 4.68 0.39
C ARG A 93 -7.32 5.72 0.12
N ARG A 94 -7.46 6.50 -0.95
CA ARG A 94 -6.56 7.63 -1.21
C ARG A 94 -6.61 8.62 -0.06
N ASP A 95 -7.81 8.94 0.42
CA ASP A 95 -8.03 9.84 1.56
C ASP A 95 -7.46 9.24 2.86
N MET A 96 -7.65 7.94 3.09
CA MET A 96 -7.01 7.20 4.19
C MET A 96 -5.47 7.35 4.16
N TRP A 97 -4.84 7.11 3.00
CA TRP A 97 -3.40 7.26 2.84
C TRP A 97 -2.93 8.70 3.01
N GLN A 98 -3.70 9.67 2.52
CA GLN A 98 -3.43 11.08 2.79
C GLN A 98 -3.45 11.33 4.30
N ARG A 99 -4.40 10.80 5.07
CA ARG A 99 -4.43 10.98 6.53
C ARG A 99 -3.33 10.22 7.28
N ILE A 100 -2.92 9.06 6.79
CA ILE A 100 -1.76 8.34 7.35
C ILE A 100 -0.49 9.19 7.19
N THR A 101 -0.36 9.88 6.06
CA THR A 101 0.84 10.66 5.72
C THR A 101 0.74 12.15 6.14
N THR A 102 -0.45 12.67 6.38
CA THR A 102 -0.68 14.05 6.84
C THR A 102 -0.72 14.09 8.36
N ASN A 103 0.03 15.01 8.96
CA ASN A 103 0.14 15.25 10.42
C ASN A 103 0.95 14.27 11.26
N VAL A 104 1.82 13.45 10.67
CA VAL A 104 2.90 12.86 11.47
C VAL A 104 3.99 13.92 11.60
N THR A 105 3.88 14.77 12.63
CA THR A 105 5.05 15.48 13.14
C THR A 105 6.03 14.39 13.57
N VAL A 106 7.06 14.19 12.77
CA VAL A 106 8.24 13.43 13.16
C VAL A 106 8.80 14.19 14.37
N ILE A 107 8.43 13.75 15.57
CA ILE A 107 9.11 14.18 16.77
C ILE A 107 10.40 13.37 16.76
N ASP A 108 11.49 14.05 16.42
CA ASP A 108 12.86 13.54 16.59
C ASP A 108 13.12 13.13 18.05
#